data_AF-A0A3M9YB70-F1
#
_entry.id   AF-A0A3M9YB70-F1
#
_cell.length_a   1.000
_cell.length_b   1.000
_cell.length_c   1.000
_cell.angle_alpha   90.00
_cell.angle_beta   90.00
_cell.angle_gamma   90.00
#
_symmetry.space_group_name_H-M   'P 1'
#
loop_
_entity.id
_entity.type
_entity.pdbx_description
1 polymer ?
#
loop_
_entity_poly.entity_id
_entity_poly.type
_entity_poly.pdbx_seq_one_letter_code
_entity_poly.pdbx_strand_id
1 'polypeptide(L)'
;MATAESMPMALESPIPIENGKQRGLIAASTFCLLITSFMVALRLIAKKKSKKALNASDACILVALFFNTALHADVFIMVVHGGFGFHVQDIAMRFGPDVLTVFFKCIMVFALLWNATTCFTKLSVLLMYMSIFPVRRVILPCKILAVFIILWNTGGILGGVLVCRPFAMNWDQTIPGGKCGNQPMYYMALGVINILVEVTMLALPLPVLYNLQMPTRKKVVIISMFSVGFATCAITIYRQATLPDLQFADMTHSGAVATLLSGLEPSVALALACVPFLRPLFGSVFSSSQKGSSYANVKPKTESYKKGSKRSESRDFEELQDDASEIQLRPVMPVRDTLVVSDRTAASRSLKDLKGDGITVERQWEVGTSEDGDAAHRG
;
A
#
# COMPACT_ATOMS: atom_id res chain seq x y z
N MET A 1 -8.96 -55.58 12.52
CA MET A 1 -8.91 -55.46 13.99
C MET A 1 -7.72 -54.56 14.30
N ALA A 2 -7.86 -53.24 14.19
CA ALA A 2 -8.49 -52.33 15.16
C ALA A 2 -7.59 -52.09 16.39
N THR A 3 -6.79 -51.03 16.34
CA THR A 3 -6.60 -50.11 17.47
C THR A 3 -6.47 -48.70 16.90
N ALA A 4 -7.61 -48.01 16.87
CA ALA A 4 -7.66 -46.57 16.85
C ALA A 4 -7.11 -46.07 18.20
N GLU A 5 -5.99 -45.36 18.19
CA GLU A 5 -5.48 -44.67 19.38
C GLU A 5 -5.56 -43.16 19.16
N SER A 6 -6.67 -42.63 19.72
CA SER A 6 -6.88 -41.27 20.24
C SER A 6 -6.59 -40.08 19.33
N MET A 7 -7.54 -39.79 18.44
CA MET A 7 -8.10 -38.44 18.40
C MET A 7 -9.50 -38.54 19.05
N PRO A 8 -9.70 -37.82 20.17
CA PRO A 8 -10.44 -36.59 20.04
C PRO A 8 -9.66 -35.45 20.68
N MET A 9 -9.49 -34.37 19.92
CA MET A 9 -9.32 -33.02 20.46
C MET A 9 -10.61 -32.73 21.23
N ALA A 10 -10.68 -33.21 22.48
CA ALA A 10 -11.72 -32.84 23.40
C ALA A 10 -11.54 -31.34 23.61
N LEU A 11 -12.44 -30.57 23.00
CA LEU A 11 -12.65 -29.18 23.29
C LEU A 11 -13.13 -29.13 24.75
N GLU A 12 -12.21 -29.23 25.70
CA GLU A 12 -12.47 -28.95 27.10
C GLU A 12 -13.18 -27.61 27.17
N SER A 13 -14.14 -27.52 28.10
CA SER A 13 -15.01 -26.36 28.28
C SER A 13 -14.23 -25.06 28.14
N PRO A 14 -14.71 -24.09 27.34
CA PRO A 14 -14.00 -22.84 27.11
C PRO A 14 -13.63 -22.18 28.43
N ILE A 15 -12.37 -21.74 28.54
CA ILE A 15 -11.85 -21.11 29.75
C ILE A 15 -12.62 -19.81 29.99
N PRO A 16 -13.06 -19.53 31.24
CA PRO A 16 -13.85 -18.35 31.54
C PRO A 16 -13.06 -17.05 31.27
N ILE A 17 -13.74 -16.08 30.67
CA ILE A 17 -13.17 -14.75 30.36
C ILE A 17 -13.41 -13.82 31.56
N GLU A 18 -12.45 -13.78 32.47
CA GLU A 18 -12.54 -13.04 33.73
C GLU A 18 -11.65 -11.78 33.72
N ASN A 19 -10.50 -11.84 33.05
CA ASN A 19 -9.48 -10.81 33.14
C ASN A 19 -9.67 -9.66 32.14
N GLY A 20 -9.30 -8.45 32.57
CA GLY A 20 -9.26 -7.27 31.69
C GLY A 20 -8.32 -7.45 30.49
N LYS A 21 -7.21 -8.20 30.67
CA LYS A 21 -6.28 -8.55 29.59
C LYS A 21 -6.93 -9.40 28.49
N GLN A 22 -7.69 -10.44 28.87
CA GLN A 22 -8.42 -11.29 27.93
C GLN A 22 -9.44 -10.48 27.13
N ARG A 23 -10.23 -9.63 27.81
CA ARG A 23 -11.20 -8.74 27.16
C ARG A 23 -10.52 -7.77 26.20
N GLY A 24 -9.39 -7.20 26.59
CA GLY A 24 -8.58 -6.32 25.74
C GLY A 24 -8.04 -7.02 24.49
N LEU A 25 -7.55 -8.25 24.63
CA LEU A 25 -7.08 -9.11 23.54
C LEU A 25 -8.18 -9.38 22.50
N ILE A 26 -9.35 -9.79 22.97
CA ILE A 26 -10.52 -10.07 22.13
C ILE A 26 -11.01 -8.80 21.44
N ALA A 27 -11.17 -7.70 22.20
CA ALA A 27 -11.68 -6.44 21.66
C ALA A 27 -10.75 -5.86 20.59
N ALA A 28 -9.44 -5.81 20.87
CA ALA A 28 -8.46 -5.32 19.92
C ALA A 28 -8.37 -6.20 18.67
N SER A 29 -8.38 -7.53 18.82
CA SER A 29 -8.34 -8.46 17.69
C SER A 29 -9.58 -8.35 16.81
N THR A 30 -10.76 -8.22 17.43
CA THR A 30 -12.02 -8.00 16.71
C THR A 30 -11.97 -6.68 15.94
N PHE A 31 -11.50 -5.61 16.58
CA PHE A 31 -11.35 -4.31 15.93
C PHE A 31 -10.40 -4.39 14.72
N CYS A 32 -9.23 -5.02 14.88
CA CYS A 32 -8.27 -5.23 13.80
C CYS A 32 -8.85 -6.01 12.61
N LEU A 33 -9.61 -7.08 12.88
CA LEU A 33 -10.28 -7.86 11.83
C LEU A 33 -11.29 -7.02 11.05
N LEU A 34 -12.13 -6.27 11.76
CA LEU A 34 -13.16 -5.45 11.14
C LEU A 34 -12.56 -4.33 10.29
N ILE A 35 -11.58 -3.59 10.84
CA ILE A 35 -10.98 -2.45 10.14
C ILE A 35 -10.19 -2.90 8.91
N THR A 36 -9.42 -3.99 9.01
CA THR A 36 -8.63 -4.49 7.87
C THR A 36 -9.51 -5.04 6.76
N SER A 37 -10.53 -5.83 7.10
CA SER A 37 -11.50 -6.36 6.13
C SER A 37 -12.25 -5.23 5.43
N PHE A 38 -12.68 -4.22 6.20
CA PHE A 38 -13.36 -3.05 5.66
C PHE A 38 -12.46 -2.24 4.71
N MET A 39 -11.21 -1.96 5.10
CA MET A 39 -10.25 -1.21 4.26
C MET A 39 -9.91 -1.94 2.96
N VAL A 40 -9.70 -3.26 3.00
CA VAL A 40 -9.43 -4.06 1.81
C VAL A 40 -10.68 -4.12 0.90
N ALA A 41 -11.87 -4.28 1.47
CA ALA A 41 -13.12 -4.23 0.70
C ALA A 41 -13.28 -2.89 -0.03
N LEU A 42 -13.05 -1.76 0.66
CA LEU A 42 -13.09 -0.44 0.04
C LEU A 42 -12.06 -0.31 -1.09
N ARG A 43 -10.84 -0.86 -0.93
CA ARG A 43 -9.81 -0.87 -1.99
C ARG A 43 -10.28 -1.62 -3.23
N LEU A 44 -10.89 -2.80 -3.06
CA LEU A 44 -11.43 -3.59 -4.18
C LEU A 44 -12.58 -2.86 -4.88
N ILE A 45 -13.50 -2.26 -4.12
CA ILE A 45 -14.62 -1.47 -4.66
C ILE A 45 -14.08 -0.26 -5.45
N ALA A 46 -13.09 0.46 -4.91
CA ALA A 46 -12.47 1.60 -5.58
C ALA A 46 -11.82 1.20 -6.92
N LYS A 47 -11.17 0.03 -6.98
CA LYS A 47 -10.61 -0.52 -8.23
C LYS A 47 -11.70 -0.92 -9.22
N LYS A 48 -12.74 -1.61 -8.76
CA LYS A 48 -13.90 -1.98 -9.60
C LYS A 48 -14.56 -0.75 -10.21
N LYS A 49 -14.79 0.31 -9.41
CA LYS A 49 -15.33 1.59 -9.88
C LYS A 49 -14.41 2.30 -10.87
N SER A 50 -13.10 2.18 -10.69
CA SER A 50 -12.10 2.76 -11.58
C SER A 50 -11.85 1.94 -12.86
N LYS A 51 -12.55 0.80 -13.05
CA LYS A 51 -12.33 -0.16 -14.15
C LYS A 51 -10.86 -0.58 -14.31
N LYS A 52 -10.12 -0.66 -13.20
CA LYS A 52 -8.70 -1.07 -13.20
C LYS A 52 -8.60 -2.56 -12.88
N ALA A 53 -7.76 -3.27 -13.62
CA ALA A 53 -7.41 -4.66 -13.32
C ALA A 53 -6.72 -4.79 -11.95
N LEU A 54 -6.79 -6.00 -11.38
CA LEU A 54 -6.03 -6.36 -10.19
C LEU A 54 -4.55 -6.49 -10.54
N ASN A 55 -3.71 -5.88 -9.73
CA ASN A 55 -2.26 -5.92 -9.90
C ASN A 55 -1.64 -6.84 -8.84
N ALA A 56 -0.35 -7.16 -8.98
CA ALA A 56 0.39 -7.95 -7.99
C ALA A 56 0.29 -7.39 -6.55
N SER A 57 0.24 -6.05 -6.39
CA SER A 57 0.04 -5.41 -5.08
C SER A 57 -1.29 -5.80 -4.42
N ASP A 58 -2.35 -5.99 -5.21
CA ASP A 58 -3.67 -6.40 -4.69
C ASP A 58 -3.70 -7.91 -4.39
N ALA A 59 -2.98 -8.73 -5.15
CA ALA A 59 -2.81 -10.14 -4.79
C ALA A 59 -2.10 -10.25 -3.42
N CYS A 60 -1.00 -9.52 -3.23
CA CYS A 60 -0.29 -9.50 -1.94
C CYS A 60 -1.15 -8.97 -0.79
N ILE A 61 -2.00 -7.96 -1.01
CA ILE A 61 -2.86 -7.43 0.08
C ILE A 61 -3.95 -8.43 0.49
N LEU A 62 -4.48 -9.21 -0.46
CA LEU A 62 -5.47 -10.25 -0.19
C LEU A 62 -4.86 -11.43 0.56
N VAL A 63 -3.66 -11.85 0.17
CA VAL A 63 -2.90 -12.89 0.88
C VAL A 63 -2.53 -12.41 2.29
N ALA A 64 -2.12 -11.15 2.43
CA ALA A 64 -1.86 -10.56 3.74
C ALA A 64 -3.11 -10.50 4.62
N LEU A 65 -4.28 -10.15 4.06
CA LEU A 65 -5.55 -10.19 4.78
C LEU A 65 -5.87 -11.59 5.30
N PHE A 66 -5.69 -12.63 4.46
CA PHE A 66 -5.90 -14.01 4.88
C PHE A 66 -5.04 -14.40 6.09
N PHE A 67 -3.73 -14.12 6.04
CA PHE A 67 -2.84 -14.41 7.17
C PHE A 67 -3.14 -13.54 8.40
N ASN A 68 -3.52 -12.28 8.22
CA ASN A 68 -3.93 -11.39 9.31
C ASN A 68 -5.21 -11.92 9.98
N THR A 69 -6.16 -12.43 9.20
CA THR A 69 -7.38 -13.03 9.71
C THR A 69 -7.06 -14.29 10.52
N ALA A 70 -6.20 -15.16 10.00
CA ALA A 70 -5.74 -16.33 10.73
C ALA A 70 -5.00 -15.94 12.02
N LEU A 71 -4.19 -14.88 12.01
CA LEU A 71 -3.46 -14.38 13.18
C LEU A 71 -4.41 -13.98 14.30
N HIS A 72 -5.47 -13.23 14.00
CA HIS A 72 -6.45 -12.85 15.01
C HIS A 72 -7.39 -13.99 15.41
N ALA A 73 -7.65 -14.94 14.50
CA ALA A 73 -8.34 -16.18 14.84
C ALA A 73 -7.55 -17.00 15.87
N ASP A 74 -6.23 -17.11 15.71
CA ASP A 74 -5.33 -17.76 16.65
C ASP A 74 -5.34 -17.09 18.02
N VAL A 75 -5.41 -15.74 18.09
CA VAL A 75 -5.56 -15.03 19.37
C VAL A 75 -6.86 -15.42 20.10
N PHE A 76 -7.98 -15.58 19.39
CA PHE A 76 -9.22 -16.05 20.03
C PHE A 76 -9.05 -17.45 20.60
N ILE A 77 -8.42 -18.37 19.86
CA ILE A 77 -8.14 -19.73 20.32
C ILE A 77 -7.22 -19.69 21.54
N MET A 78 -6.19 -18.85 21.52
CA MET A 78 -5.23 -18.69 22.61
C MET A 78 -5.91 -18.18 23.90
N VAL A 79 -6.88 -17.27 23.79
CA VAL A 79 -7.66 -16.78 24.93
C VAL A 79 -8.64 -17.83 25.47
N VAL A 80 -9.37 -18.50 24.59
CA VAL A 80 -10.47 -19.42 24.96
C VAL A 80 -9.97 -20.80 25.39
N HIS A 81 -8.89 -21.28 24.78
CA HIS A 81 -8.35 -22.63 24.99
C HIS A 81 -6.93 -22.67 25.52
N GLY A 82 -6.19 -21.56 25.48
CA GLY A 82 -4.80 -21.48 25.99
C GLY A 82 -4.65 -20.72 27.30
N GLY A 83 -5.74 -20.22 27.91
CA GLY A 83 -5.68 -19.47 29.16
C GLY A 83 -4.94 -18.14 29.04
N PHE A 84 -4.83 -17.56 27.83
CA PHE A 84 -4.03 -16.37 27.61
C PHE A 84 -4.51 -15.19 28.45
N GLY A 85 -3.61 -14.54 29.18
CA GLY A 85 -3.95 -13.48 30.14
C GLY A 85 -4.05 -13.93 31.60
N PHE A 86 -3.89 -15.22 31.90
CA PHE A 86 -3.59 -15.74 33.24
C PHE A 86 -2.10 -16.02 33.42
N HIS A 87 -1.62 -16.06 34.66
CA HIS A 87 -0.26 -16.53 34.96
C HIS A 87 -0.13 -18.02 34.66
N VAL A 88 1.05 -18.47 34.22
CA VAL A 88 1.30 -19.89 33.89
C VAL A 88 0.96 -20.82 35.07
N GLN A 89 1.27 -20.37 36.28
CA GLN A 89 1.00 -21.09 37.53
C GLN A 89 -0.51 -21.26 37.77
N ASP A 90 -1.30 -20.21 37.55
CA ASP A 90 -2.76 -20.25 37.69
C ASP A 90 -3.39 -21.19 36.66
N ILE A 91 -2.86 -21.20 35.43
CA ILE A 91 -3.34 -22.09 34.37
C ILE A 91 -3.10 -23.55 34.77
N ALA A 92 -1.86 -23.88 35.19
CA ALA A 92 -1.50 -25.24 35.58
C ALA A 92 -2.32 -25.74 36.79
N MET A 93 -2.61 -24.86 37.77
CA MET A 93 -3.39 -25.23 38.95
C MET A 93 -4.90 -25.32 38.69
N ARG A 94 -5.47 -24.43 37.87
CA ARG A 94 -6.93 -24.31 37.68
C ARG A 94 -7.47 -25.13 36.52
N PHE A 95 -6.70 -25.25 35.43
CA PHE A 95 -7.16 -25.84 34.18
C PHE A 95 -6.27 -27.00 33.69
N GLY A 96 -5.16 -27.26 34.36
CA GLY A 96 -4.24 -28.35 34.04
C GLY A 96 -3.12 -27.97 33.06
N PRO A 97 -2.08 -28.82 32.96
CA PRO A 97 -0.91 -28.55 32.14
C PRO A 97 -1.17 -28.63 30.63
N ASP A 98 -2.19 -29.39 30.19
CA ASP A 98 -2.50 -29.58 28.77
C ASP A 98 -2.94 -28.27 28.07
N VAL A 99 -3.61 -27.38 28.80
CA VAL A 99 -3.99 -26.03 28.35
C VAL A 99 -2.74 -25.21 27.99
N LEU A 100 -1.66 -25.36 28.74
CA LEU A 100 -0.41 -24.67 28.48
C LEU A 100 0.26 -25.16 27.19
N THR A 101 0.11 -26.45 26.86
CA THR A 101 0.55 -27.00 25.59
C THR A 101 -0.22 -26.40 24.41
N VAL A 102 -1.53 -26.18 24.55
CA VAL A 102 -2.34 -25.47 23.54
C VAL A 102 -1.83 -24.05 23.35
N PHE A 103 -1.58 -23.32 24.44
CA PHE A 103 -1.01 -21.97 24.40
C PHE A 103 0.31 -21.92 23.62
N PHE A 104 1.27 -22.79 23.94
CA PHE A 104 2.57 -22.78 23.28
C PHE A 104 2.50 -23.19 21.80
N LYS A 105 1.53 -24.04 21.42
CA LYS A 105 1.26 -24.31 20.00
C LYS A 105 0.71 -23.08 19.29
N CYS A 106 -0.28 -22.39 19.87
CA CYS A 106 -0.85 -21.18 19.30
C CYS A 106 0.19 -20.06 19.18
N ILE A 107 0.99 -19.78 20.22
CA ILE A 107 1.97 -18.69 20.16
C ILE A 107 3.07 -18.92 19.10
N MET A 108 3.42 -20.18 18.83
CA MET A 108 4.29 -20.55 17.72
C MET A 108 3.60 -20.24 16.38
N VAL A 109 2.34 -20.66 16.21
CA VAL A 109 1.53 -20.38 15.01
C VAL A 109 1.36 -18.87 14.80
N PHE A 110 1.09 -18.11 15.87
CA PHE A 110 1.03 -16.65 15.87
C PHE A 110 2.30 -16.03 15.30
N ALA A 111 3.48 -16.46 15.73
CA ALA A 111 4.75 -15.95 15.23
C ALA A 111 4.93 -16.23 13.72
N LEU A 112 4.50 -17.40 13.24
CA LEU A 112 4.56 -17.74 11.81
C LEU A 112 3.58 -16.88 10.98
N LEU A 113 2.34 -16.74 11.45
CA LEU A 113 1.31 -15.92 10.82
C LEU A 113 1.72 -14.44 10.80
N TRP A 114 2.38 -13.96 11.85
CA TRP A 114 2.92 -12.60 11.92
C TRP A 114 4.00 -12.36 10.86
N ASN A 115 4.98 -13.27 10.72
CA ASN A 115 5.99 -13.18 9.66
C ASN A 115 5.35 -13.21 8.26
N ALA A 116 4.38 -14.09 8.02
CA ALA A 116 3.68 -14.14 6.74
C ALA A 116 2.93 -12.83 6.45
N THR A 117 2.15 -12.33 7.42
CA THR A 117 1.35 -11.11 7.26
C THR A 117 2.23 -9.90 7.00
N THR A 118 3.29 -9.72 7.77
CA THR A 118 4.23 -8.60 7.61
C THR A 118 4.96 -8.68 6.27
N CYS A 119 5.38 -9.87 5.83
CA CYS A 119 6.00 -10.08 4.52
C CYS A 119 5.10 -9.60 3.37
N PHE A 120 3.88 -10.13 3.27
CA PHE A 120 2.97 -9.81 2.17
C PHE A 120 2.48 -8.36 2.22
N THR A 121 2.29 -7.79 3.41
CA THR A 121 1.91 -6.38 3.57
C THR A 121 3.02 -5.46 3.05
N LYS A 122 4.27 -5.70 3.47
CA LYS A 122 5.43 -4.88 3.04
C LYS A 122 5.70 -5.04 1.53
N LEU A 123 5.56 -6.26 0.99
CA LEU A 123 5.63 -6.49 -0.46
C LEU A 123 4.54 -5.73 -1.22
N SER A 124 3.30 -5.72 -0.73
CA SER A 124 2.21 -4.95 -1.35
C SER A 124 2.52 -3.45 -1.42
N VAL A 125 3.10 -2.89 -0.35
CA VAL A 125 3.51 -1.48 -0.27
C VAL A 125 4.68 -1.19 -1.23
N LEU A 126 5.69 -2.06 -1.30
CA LEU A 126 6.80 -1.88 -2.25
C LEU A 126 6.35 -1.98 -3.71
N LEU A 127 5.45 -2.91 -4.03
CA LEU A 127 4.84 -3.00 -5.36
C LEU A 127 4.04 -1.74 -5.69
N MET A 128 3.35 -1.17 -4.71
CA MET A 128 2.66 0.10 -4.87
C MET A 128 3.66 1.26 -5.11
N TYR A 129 4.78 1.33 -4.38
CA TYR A 129 5.84 2.33 -4.63
C TYR A 129 6.35 2.27 -6.06
N MET A 130 6.65 1.08 -6.56
CA MET A 130 7.13 0.90 -7.94
C MET A 130 6.07 1.31 -8.98
N SER A 131 4.78 1.12 -8.67
CA SER A 131 3.69 1.55 -9.56
C SER A 131 3.46 3.06 -9.57
N ILE A 132 3.73 3.76 -8.46
CA ILE A 132 3.49 5.21 -8.34
C ILE A 132 4.68 6.01 -8.89
N PHE A 133 5.90 5.55 -8.59
CA PHE A 133 7.14 6.19 -9.01
C PHE A 133 7.89 5.26 -9.97
N PRO A 134 7.60 5.32 -11.28
CA PRO A 134 8.30 4.54 -12.29
C PRO A 134 9.71 5.13 -12.57
N VAL A 135 10.48 5.42 -11.52
CA VAL A 135 11.82 6.00 -11.58
C VAL A 135 12.82 4.91 -11.24
N ARG A 136 13.83 4.70 -12.09
CA ARG A 136 14.83 3.61 -11.90
C ARG A 136 15.51 3.66 -10.54
N ARG A 137 15.76 4.87 -10.02
CA ARG A 137 16.34 5.11 -8.67
C ARG A 137 15.44 4.67 -7.52
N VAL A 138 14.14 4.47 -7.74
CA VAL A 138 13.17 3.97 -6.74
C VAL A 138 12.93 2.47 -6.93
N ILE A 139 12.81 2.03 -8.19
CA ILE A 139 12.49 0.64 -8.51
C ILE A 139 13.60 -0.31 -8.05
N LEU A 140 14.86 0.04 -8.31
CA LEU A 140 15.99 -0.83 -7.93
C LEU A 140 16.06 -1.08 -6.41
N PRO A 141 16.07 -0.06 -5.53
CA PRO A 141 16.06 -0.31 -4.09
C PRO A 141 14.77 -1.00 -3.62
N CYS A 142 13.61 -0.73 -4.22
CA CYS A 142 12.38 -1.45 -3.89
C CYS A 142 12.52 -2.97 -4.16
N LYS A 143 13.10 -3.36 -5.29
CA LYS A 143 13.31 -4.77 -5.64
C LYS A 143 14.31 -5.45 -4.70
N ILE A 144 15.41 -4.77 -4.38
CA ILE A 144 16.42 -5.28 -3.43
C ILE A 144 15.78 -5.48 -2.05
N LEU A 145 15.03 -4.48 -1.57
CA LEU A 145 14.36 -4.54 -0.28
C LEU A 145 13.27 -5.62 -0.26
N ALA A 146 12.54 -5.83 -1.36
CA ALA A 146 11.55 -6.90 -1.48
C ALA A 146 12.21 -8.29 -1.32
N VAL A 147 13.34 -8.52 -2.00
CA VAL A 147 14.09 -9.78 -1.86
C VAL A 147 14.59 -9.95 -0.42
N PHE A 148 15.15 -8.89 0.17
CA PHE A 148 15.58 -8.92 1.57
C PHE A 148 14.43 -9.27 2.53
N ILE A 149 13.25 -8.67 2.36
CA ILE A 149 12.06 -8.95 3.18
C ILE A 149 11.63 -10.41 3.06
N ILE A 150 11.66 -10.98 1.85
CA ILE A 150 11.30 -12.39 1.62
C ILE A 150 12.29 -13.30 2.35
N LEU A 151 13.60 -13.09 2.15
CA LEU A 151 14.65 -13.89 2.78
C LEU A 151 14.59 -13.77 4.30
N TRP A 152 14.41 -12.56 4.80
CA TRP A 152 14.30 -12.26 6.22
C TRP A 152 13.11 -12.98 6.88
N ASN A 153 11.90 -12.84 6.33
CA ASN A 153 10.72 -13.50 6.88
C ASN A 153 10.79 -15.02 6.73
N THR A 154 11.37 -15.53 5.64
CA THR A 154 11.62 -16.97 5.48
C THR A 154 12.59 -17.48 6.54
N GLY A 155 13.68 -16.75 6.81
CA GLY A 155 14.62 -17.03 7.88
C GLY A 155 13.96 -16.95 9.27
N GLY A 156 13.05 -15.99 9.48
CA GLY A 156 12.22 -15.89 10.67
C GLY A 156 11.36 -17.14 10.87
N ILE A 157 10.61 -17.56 9.85
CA ILE A 157 9.78 -18.78 9.89
C ILE A 157 10.62 -20.02 10.20
N LEU A 158 11.72 -20.22 9.47
CA LEU A 158 12.62 -21.36 9.70
C LEU A 158 13.24 -21.32 11.10
N GLY A 159 13.67 -20.14 11.55
CA GLY A 159 14.21 -19.93 12.89
C GLY A 159 13.19 -20.26 13.98
N GLY A 160 11.94 -19.86 13.80
CA GLY A 160 10.86 -20.12 14.77
C GLY A 160 10.51 -21.61 14.86
N VAL A 161 10.49 -22.30 13.72
CA VAL A 161 10.26 -23.76 13.69
C VAL A 161 11.46 -24.53 14.28
N LEU A 162 12.69 -24.07 14.03
CA LEU A 162 13.91 -24.80 14.38
C LEU A 162 14.58 -24.31 15.67
N VAL A 163 13.97 -23.38 16.42
CA VAL A 163 14.56 -22.81 17.63
C VAL A 163 14.78 -23.87 18.71
N CYS A 164 13.88 -24.84 18.82
CA CYS A 164 13.99 -25.97 19.72
C CYS A 164 14.18 -27.30 18.97
N ARG A 165 15.05 -28.17 19.50
CA ARG A 165 15.28 -29.52 18.99
C ARG A 165 15.16 -30.54 20.13
N PRO A 166 14.27 -31.54 20.03
CA PRO A 166 13.36 -31.85 18.92
C PRO A 166 12.23 -30.82 18.75
N PHE A 167 11.60 -30.76 17.57
CA PHE A 167 10.56 -29.76 17.24
C PHE A 167 9.42 -29.70 18.26
N ALA A 168 9.04 -30.85 18.84
CA ALA A 168 8.01 -30.93 19.87
C ALA A 168 8.35 -30.13 21.15
N MET A 169 9.63 -29.85 21.39
CA MET A 169 10.07 -29.07 22.55
C MET A 169 9.66 -27.59 22.47
N ASN A 170 9.16 -27.11 21.32
CA ASN A 170 8.55 -25.79 21.21
C ASN A 170 7.29 -25.64 22.08
N TRP A 171 6.55 -26.73 22.32
CA TRP A 171 5.32 -26.72 23.13
C TRP A 171 5.34 -27.67 24.33
N ASP A 172 6.28 -28.61 24.36
CA ASP A 172 6.47 -29.54 25.47
C ASP A 172 7.93 -29.49 25.95
N GLN A 173 8.17 -28.68 26.98
CA GLN A 173 9.49 -28.51 27.56
C GLN A 173 9.91 -29.67 28.47
N THR A 174 9.05 -30.68 28.69
CA THR A 174 9.35 -31.83 29.55
C THR A 174 10.17 -32.91 28.85
N ILE A 175 10.35 -32.80 27.53
CA ILE A 175 11.08 -33.78 26.71
C ILE A 175 12.56 -33.84 27.13
N PRO A 176 13.05 -35.02 27.59
CA PRO A 176 14.42 -35.15 28.06
C PRO A 176 15.44 -35.05 26.91
N GLY A 177 16.56 -34.38 27.17
CA GLY A 177 17.67 -34.25 26.21
C GLY A 177 17.47 -33.23 25.09
N GLY A 178 16.35 -32.51 25.07
CA GLY A 178 16.10 -31.42 24.13
C GLY A 178 16.91 -30.16 24.46
N LYS A 179 17.20 -29.36 23.43
CA LYS A 179 17.86 -28.05 23.55
C LYS A 179 17.10 -27.01 22.74
N CYS A 180 16.85 -25.86 23.37
CA CYS A 180 16.34 -24.66 22.69
C CYS A 180 17.46 -23.62 22.56
N GLY A 181 17.42 -22.86 21.46
CA GLY A 181 18.23 -21.66 21.28
C GLY A 181 17.77 -20.54 22.22
N ASN A 182 18.53 -19.44 22.23
CA ASN A 182 18.18 -18.26 23.03
C ASN A 182 16.99 -17.51 22.39
N GLN A 183 15.77 -17.85 22.82
CA GLN A 183 14.53 -17.25 22.34
C GLN A 183 14.48 -15.72 22.51
N PRO A 184 14.85 -15.14 23.68
CA PRO A 184 14.89 -13.68 23.84
C PRO A 184 15.77 -12.98 22.80
N MET A 185 16.99 -13.49 22.57
CA MET A 185 17.92 -12.91 21.59
C MET A 185 17.41 -13.08 20.16
N TYR A 186 16.76 -14.20 19.85
CA TYR A 186 16.13 -14.43 18.56
C TYR A 186 15.01 -13.43 18.28
N TYR A 187 14.05 -13.25 19.20
CA TYR A 187 12.98 -12.27 19.03
C TYR A 187 13.49 -10.82 19.05
N MET A 188 14.56 -10.55 19.79
CA MET A 188 15.23 -9.25 19.79
C MET A 188 15.86 -8.95 18.41
N ALA A 189 16.62 -9.89 17.85
CA ALA A 189 17.16 -9.74 16.50
C ALA A 189 16.04 -9.58 15.46
N LEU A 190 14.95 -10.33 15.62
CA LEU A 190 13.79 -10.23 14.72
C LEU A 190 13.19 -8.82 14.71
N GLY A 191 12.93 -8.27 15.90
CA GLY A 191 12.31 -6.96 16.03
C GLY A 191 13.22 -5.81 15.56
N VAL A 192 14.54 -5.87 15.84
CA VAL A 192 15.50 -4.84 15.40
C VAL A 192 15.57 -4.75 13.88
N ILE A 193 15.71 -5.89 13.19
CA ILE A 193 15.77 -5.90 11.73
C ILE A 193 14.42 -5.48 11.13
N ASN A 194 13.30 -5.82 11.79
CA ASN A 194 11.99 -5.34 11.38
C ASN A 194 11.89 -3.80 11.41
N ILE A 195 12.38 -3.15 12.48
CA ILE A 195 12.45 -1.69 12.60
C ILE A 195 13.32 -1.10 11.48
N LEU A 196 14.50 -1.68 11.21
CA LEU A 196 15.39 -1.22 10.14
C LEU A 196 14.70 -1.25 8.77
N VAL A 197 13.93 -2.31 8.49
CA VAL A 197 13.13 -2.41 7.26
C VAL A 197 12.09 -1.30 7.18
N GLU A 198 11.38 -1.03 8.28
CA GLU A 198 10.36 0.03 8.30
C GLU A 198 10.96 1.42 8.08
N VAL A 199 12.07 1.74 8.76
CA VAL A 199 12.81 2.99 8.56
C VAL A 199 13.30 3.11 7.10
N THR A 200 13.79 2.02 6.53
CA THR A 200 14.24 2.00 5.12
C THR A 200 13.05 2.25 4.17
N MET A 201 11.90 1.63 4.41
CA MET A 201 10.68 1.85 3.62
C MET A 201 10.16 3.29 3.73
N LEU A 202 10.34 3.94 4.88
CA LEU A 202 9.99 5.34 5.12
C LEU A 202 10.95 6.28 4.39
N ALA A 203 12.25 5.97 4.40
CA ALA A 203 13.28 6.78 3.75
C ALA A 203 13.23 6.71 2.22
N LEU A 204 12.81 5.57 1.66
CA LEU A 204 12.85 5.30 0.22
C LEU A 204 12.17 6.37 -0.66
N PRO A 205 10.96 6.87 -0.35
CA PRO A 205 10.33 7.92 -1.16
C PRO A 205 10.82 9.36 -0.89
N LEU A 206 11.59 9.64 0.18
CA LEU A 206 12.02 11.00 0.56
C LEU A 206 12.86 11.71 -0.52
N PRO A 207 13.88 11.08 -1.12
CA PRO A 207 14.73 11.77 -2.10
C PRO A 207 13.98 12.18 -3.38
N VAL A 208 12.93 11.42 -3.73
CA VAL A 208 12.09 11.70 -4.91
C VAL A 208 11.14 12.85 -4.63
N LEU A 209 10.64 12.94 -3.40
CA LEU A 209 9.78 14.01 -2.96
C LEU A 209 10.45 15.38 -2.97
N TYR A 210 11.70 15.44 -2.53
CA TYR A 210 12.42 16.71 -2.41
C TYR A 210 12.67 17.37 -3.77
N ASN A 211 12.78 16.55 -4.84
CA ASN A 211 13.20 17.01 -6.16
C ASN A 211 12.06 17.17 -7.18
N LEU A 212 10.79 16.95 -6.80
CA LEU A 212 9.70 16.95 -7.78
C LEU A 212 8.50 17.79 -7.33
N GLN A 213 8.21 18.85 -8.08
CA GLN A 213 6.97 19.64 -7.98
C GLN A 213 5.78 18.78 -8.41
N MET A 214 5.32 17.92 -7.50
CA MET A 214 4.26 16.96 -7.77
C MET A 214 2.87 17.62 -7.66
N PRO A 215 1.92 17.25 -8.53
CA PRO A 215 0.53 17.65 -8.34
C PRO A 215 0.03 17.11 -7.00
N THR A 216 -0.85 17.87 -6.33
CA THR A 216 -1.46 17.55 -5.01
C THR A 216 -1.97 16.11 -4.92
N ARG A 217 -2.34 15.53 -6.07
CA ARG A 217 -2.71 14.12 -6.27
C ARG A 217 -1.68 13.11 -5.73
N LYS A 218 -0.40 13.29 -6.04
CA LYS A 218 0.67 12.38 -5.60
C LYS A 218 1.11 12.74 -4.18
N LYS A 219 1.03 14.01 -3.79
CA LYS A 219 1.36 14.50 -2.45
C LYS A 219 0.52 13.83 -1.34
N VAL A 220 -0.80 13.70 -1.52
CA VAL A 220 -1.67 13.05 -0.52
C VAL A 220 -1.34 11.58 -0.32
N VAL A 221 -1.12 10.83 -1.41
CA VAL A 221 -0.72 9.42 -1.33
C VAL A 221 0.58 9.31 -0.54
N ILE A 222 1.54 10.16 -0.83
CA ILE A 222 2.83 10.12 -0.16
C ILE A 222 2.68 10.44 1.32
N ILE A 223 1.94 11.49 1.70
CA ILE A 223 1.68 11.80 3.11
C ILE A 223 1.07 10.60 3.83
N SER A 224 0.06 9.94 3.23
CA SER A 224 -0.53 8.75 3.83
C SER A 224 0.50 7.63 4.04
N MET A 225 1.44 7.46 3.11
CA MET A 225 2.52 6.47 3.20
C MET A 225 3.54 6.79 4.29
N PHE A 226 3.89 8.07 4.47
CA PHE A 226 4.74 8.50 5.59
C PHE A 226 4.06 8.28 6.94
N SER A 227 2.77 8.59 7.04
CA SER A 227 1.99 8.33 8.25
C SER A 227 1.95 6.85 8.59
N VAL A 228 1.87 5.94 7.60
CA VAL A 228 1.98 4.50 7.82
C VAL A 228 3.31 4.14 8.46
N GLY A 229 4.42 4.49 7.80
CA GLY A 229 5.73 4.08 8.28
C GLY A 229 6.06 4.67 9.65
N PHE A 230 5.64 5.90 9.94
CA PHE A 230 5.84 6.47 11.28
C PHE A 230 5.02 5.75 12.35
N ALA A 231 3.73 5.48 12.08
CA ALA A 231 2.86 4.80 13.03
C ALA A 231 3.33 3.37 13.32
N THR A 232 3.70 2.61 12.29
CA THR A 232 4.15 1.22 12.47
C THR A 232 5.53 1.16 13.13
N CYS A 233 6.47 2.04 12.77
CA CYS A 233 7.75 2.20 13.48
C CYS A 233 7.56 2.51 14.96
N ALA A 234 6.62 3.39 15.33
CA ALA A 234 6.39 3.73 16.73
C ALA A 234 5.88 2.51 17.52
N ILE A 235 4.96 1.74 16.94
CA ILE A 235 4.42 0.51 17.55
C ILE A 235 5.54 -0.53 17.74
N THR A 236 6.39 -0.72 16.73
CA THR A 236 7.47 -1.72 16.78
C THR A 236 8.57 -1.34 17.74
N ILE A 237 8.95 -0.06 17.81
CA ILE A 237 9.92 0.45 18.79
C ILE A 237 9.37 0.26 20.21
N TYR A 238 8.11 0.63 20.45
CA TYR A 238 7.48 0.46 21.77
C TYR A 238 7.44 -1.02 22.19
N ARG A 239 7.08 -1.93 21.28
CA ARG A 239 7.15 -3.38 21.52
C ARG A 239 8.58 -3.83 21.83
N GLN A 240 9.56 -3.34 21.09
CA GLN A 240 10.94 -3.76 21.28
C GLN A 240 11.54 -3.28 22.60
N ALA A 241 11.11 -2.10 23.06
CA ALA A 241 11.49 -1.54 24.34
C ALA A 241 10.89 -2.32 25.53
N THR A 242 9.73 -2.95 25.36
CA THR A 242 9.11 -3.77 26.42
C THR A 242 9.62 -5.20 26.44
N LEU A 243 10.27 -5.67 25.37
CA LEU A 243 10.77 -7.05 25.23
C LEU A 243 11.73 -7.50 26.35
N PRO A 244 12.68 -6.68 26.84
CA PRO A 244 13.55 -7.04 27.95
C PRO A 244 12.83 -7.25 29.29
N ASP A 245 11.68 -6.58 29.47
CA ASP A 245 10.88 -6.66 30.70
C ASP A 245 9.93 -7.87 30.69
N LEU A 246 9.85 -8.62 29.58
CA LEU A 246 9.05 -9.84 29.52
C LEU A 246 9.68 -10.97 30.33
N GLN A 247 8.91 -11.47 31.29
CA GLN A 247 9.18 -12.74 31.92
C GLN A 247 8.80 -13.88 30.97
N PHE A 248 9.77 -14.43 30.25
CA PHE A 248 9.56 -15.55 29.33
C PHE A 248 8.99 -16.81 30.02
N ALA A 249 9.28 -17.00 31.31
CA ALA A 249 8.70 -18.06 32.13
C ALA A 249 7.19 -17.87 32.38
N ASP A 250 6.67 -16.64 32.27
CA ASP A 250 5.27 -16.29 32.47
C ASP A 250 4.72 -15.51 31.27
N MET A 251 5.00 -16.06 30.09
CA MET A 251 4.66 -15.46 28.79
C MET A 251 3.14 -15.33 28.59
N THR A 252 2.33 -16.19 29.22
CA THR A 252 0.86 -16.16 29.13
C THR A 252 0.27 -14.87 29.72
N HIS A 253 0.87 -14.30 30.76
CA HIS A 253 0.41 -13.06 31.39
C HIS A 253 1.20 -11.83 30.94
N SER A 254 2.53 -11.93 30.90
CA SER A 254 3.43 -10.82 30.55
C SER A 254 3.44 -10.55 29.04
N GLY A 255 3.21 -11.59 28.22
CA GLY A 255 3.18 -11.51 26.77
C GLY A 255 1.91 -10.93 26.15
N ALA A 256 0.85 -10.68 26.95
CA ALA A 256 -0.42 -10.18 26.46
C ALA A 256 -0.29 -8.84 25.70
N VAL A 257 0.45 -7.88 26.27
CA VAL A 257 0.66 -6.56 25.66
C VAL A 257 1.55 -6.66 24.41
N ALA A 258 2.61 -7.45 24.47
CA ALA A 258 3.49 -7.66 23.33
C ALA A 258 2.78 -8.33 22.15
N THR A 259 1.89 -9.28 22.42
CA THR A 259 1.08 -9.98 21.41
C THR A 259 0.04 -9.05 20.80
N LEU A 260 -0.63 -8.22 21.62
CA LEU A 260 -1.52 -7.17 21.17
C LEU A 260 -0.83 -6.21 20.19
N LEU A 261 0.33 -5.66 20.57
CA LEU A 261 1.11 -4.77 19.72
C LEU A 261 1.56 -5.47 18.44
N SER A 262 1.96 -6.73 18.54
CA SER A 262 2.40 -7.52 17.38
C SER A 262 1.27 -7.83 16.41
N GLY A 263 0.02 -7.96 16.86
CA GLY A 263 -1.15 -8.07 15.98
C GLY A 263 -1.61 -6.73 15.40
N LEU A 264 -1.48 -5.64 16.17
CA LEU A 264 -1.81 -4.28 15.75
C LEU A 264 -0.90 -3.77 14.64
N GLU A 265 0.41 -4.00 14.75
CA GLU A 265 1.42 -3.58 13.76
C GLU A 265 1.03 -3.95 12.31
N PRO A 266 0.88 -5.24 11.94
CA PRO A 266 0.53 -5.62 10.58
C PRO A 266 -0.88 -5.17 10.20
N SER A 267 -1.82 -5.14 11.14
CA SER A 267 -3.19 -4.67 10.88
C SER A 267 -3.24 -3.19 10.50
N VAL A 268 -2.49 -2.33 11.21
CA VAL A 268 -2.36 -0.91 10.91
C VAL A 268 -1.64 -0.72 9.58
N ALA A 269 -0.55 -1.45 9.33
CA ALA A 269 0.16 -1.41 8.06
C ALA A 269 -0.76 -1.79 6.88
N LEU A 270 -1.57 -2.84 7.03
CA LEU A 270 -2.49 -3.35 6.02
C LEU A 270 -3.64 -2.36 5.73
N ALA A 271 -4.26 -1.81 6.79
CA ALA A 271 -5.31 -0.82 6.68
C ALA A 271 -4.80 0.43 5.95
N LEU A 272 -3.64 0.94 6.35
CA LEU A 272 -3.10 2.16 5.78
C LEU A 272 -2.53 1.96 4.36
N ALA A 273 -2.05 0.75 4.02
CA ALA A 273 -1.68 0.40 2.64
C ALA A 273 -2.85 0.48 1.65
N CYS A 274 -4.10 0.48 2.14
CA CYS A 274 -5.30 0.62 1.31
C CYS A 274 -5.66 2.09 1.03
N VAL A 275 -5.28 3.02 1.91
CA VAL A 275 -5.67 4.45 1.85
C VAL A 275 -5.39 5.12 0.50
N PRO A 276 -4.22 4.93 -0.14
CA PRO A 276 -3.92 5.55 -1.45
C PRO A 276 -4.93 5.25 -2.56
N PHE A 277 -5.58 4.08 -2.47
CA PHE A 277 -6.52 3.60 -3.49
C PHE A 277 -7.97 4.01 -3.24
N LEU A 278 -8.31 4.51 -2.04
CA LEU A 278 -9.69 4.86 -1.68
C LEU A 278 -10.17 6.16 -2.33
N ARG A 279 -9.26 6.96 -2.89
CA ARG A 279 -9.55 8.28 -3.46
C ARG A 279 -10.70 8.33 -4.48
N PRO A 280 -10.87 7.39 -5.44
CA PRO A 280 -11.99 7.39 -6.39
C PRO A 280 -13.37 7.28 -5.74
N LEU A 281 -13.45 6.85 -4.48
CA LEU A 281 -14.69 6.78 -3.72
C LEU A 281 -15.11 8.14 -3.19
N PHE A 282 -14.16 9.02 -2.86
CA PHE A 282 -14.41 10.38 -2.36
C PHE A 282 -14.67 11.42 -3.45
N GLY A 283 -14.93 10.98 -4.69
CA GLY A 283 -15.04 11.79 -5.91
C GLY A 283 -16.15 12.85 -5.96
N SER A 284 -16.94 13.05 -4.90
CA SER A 284 -17.92 14.17 -4.82
C SER A 284 -17.62 15.17 -3.70
N VAL A 285 -16.88 14.81 -2.66
CA VAL A 285 -16.67 15.69 -1.49
C VAL A 285 -15.59 16.75 -1.76
N PHE A 286 -14.60 16.43 -2.59
CA PHE A 286 -13.50 17.35 -2.93
C PHE A 286 -13.61 18.04 -4.29
N SER A 287 -14.65 17.73 -5.09
CA SER A 287 -14.85 18.34 -6.42
C SER A 287 -15.65 19.65 -6.37
N SER A 288 -16.20 20.05 -5.23
CA SER A 288 -17.11 21.20 -5.17
C SER A 288 -16.43 22.57 -5.03
N SER A 289 -15.10 22.65 -5.11
CA SER A 289 -14.35 23.92 -5.04
C SER A 289 -13.46 24.14 -6.26
N GLN A 290 -13.99 23.81 -7.43
CA GLN A 290 -13.53 24.41 -8.68
C GLN A 290 -14.78 24.84 -9.43
N LYS A 291 -15.39 25.95 -8.97
CA LYS A 291 -16.35 26.70 -9.77
C LYS A 291 -15.63 27.01 -11.08
N GLY A 292 -16.02 26.28 -12.13
CA GLY A 292 -15.68 26.66 -13.49
C GLY A 292 -16.14 28.09 -13.66
N SER A 293 -15.20 28.98 -13.95
CA SER A 293 -15.52 30.27 -14.54
C SER A 293 -16.42 29.99 -15.73
N SER A 294 -17.70 30.30 -15.60
CA SER A 294 -18.62 30.35 -16.72
C SER A 294 -18.09 31.46 -17.61
N TYR A 295 -17.28 31.11 -18.61
CA TYR A 295 -17.04 31.99 -19.74
C TYR A 295 -18.41 32.24 -20.37
N ALA A 296 -18.99 33.39 -20.02
CA ALA A 296 -20.14 33.93 -20.69
C ALA A 296 -19.80 34.01 -22.17
N ASN A 297 -20.57 33.28 -22.98
CA ASN A 297 -20.57 33.42 -24.43
C ASN A 297 -20.96 34.86 -24.77
N VAL A 298 -19.97 35.73 -24.94
CA VAL A 298 -20.17 37.04 -25.57
C VAL A 298 -20.38 36.76 -27.06
N LYS A 299 -21.66 36.69 -27.46
CA LYS A 299 -22.04 36.72 -28.88
C LYS A 299 -21.63 38.07 -29.47
N PRO A 300 -20.85 38.14 -30.57
CA PRO A 300 -20.69 39.39 -31.28
C PRO A 300 -22.02 39.73 -31.98
N LYS A 301 -22.50 40.95 -31.74
CA LYS A 301 -23.60 41.56 -32.50
C LYS A 301 -23.16 41.73 -33.94
N THR A 302 -23.85 41.07 -34.87
CA THR A 302 -23.90 41.47 -36.28
C THR A 302 -25.34 41.81 -36.60
N GLU A 303 -25.58 43.09 -36.89
CA GLU A 303 -26.78 43.55 -37.57
C GLU A 303 -26.76 43.00 -39.01
N SER A 304 -27.87 42.45 -39.49
CA SER A 304 -28.61 43.05 -40.62
C SER A 304 -29.81 42.20 -41.04
N TYR A 305 -30.89 42.93 -41.33
CA TYR A 305 -31.99 42.66 -42.26
C TYR A 305 -33.14 41.69 -41.90
N LYS A 306 -34.34 42.29 -41.91
CA LYS A 306 -35.66 41.65 -41.78
C LYS A 306 -36.11 41.01 -43.10
N LYS A 307 -36.71 39.82 -43.03
CA LYS A 307 -37.94 39.50 -43.79
C LYS A 307 -38.68 38.36 -43.11
N GLY A 308 -39.95 38.57 -42.79
CA GLY A 308 -40.79 37.59 -42.09
C GLY A 308 -41.47 36.59 -43.01
N SER A 309 -41.90 35.46 -42.44
CA SER A 309 -43.27 34.94 -42.54
C SER A 309 -43.37 33.49 -42.06
N LYS A 310 -44.27 33.30 -41.08
CA LYS A 310 -45.11 32.12 -40.77
C LYS A 310 -44.52 30.89 -40.06
N ARG A 311 -45.43 30.31 -39.28
CA ARG A 311 -45.34 29.42 -38.11
C ARG A 311 -46.05 28.11 -38.46
N SER A 312 -45.48 26.94 -38.12
CA SER A 312 -46.15 25.64 -37.98
C SER A 312 -45.08 24.63 -37.51
N GLU A 313 -45.06 24.31 -36.22
CA GLU A 313 -45.55 23.06 -35.58
C GLU A 313 -44.46 22.00 -35.39
N SER A 314 -44.40 21.50 -34.16
CA SER A 314 -43.51 20.47 -33.65
C SER A 314 -43.76 19.12 -34.30
N ARG A 315 -42.69 18.44 -34.72
CA ARG A 315 -42.65 16.98 -34.89
C ARG A 315 -41.40 16.42 -34.25
N ASP A 316 -41.60 15.31 -33.56
CA ASP A 316 -40.61 14.51 -32.86
C ASP A 316 -39.47 14.05 -33.77
N PHE A 317 -38.32 13.78 -33.15
CA PHE A 317 -37.11 13.26 -33.78
C PHE A 317 -37.31 11.81 -34.21
N GLU A 318 -37.09 11.53 -35.49
CA GLU A 318 -37.02 10.17 -36.05
C GLU A 318 -35.55 9.87 -36.39
N GLU A 319 -35.05 8.74 -35.89
CA GLU A 319 -33.65 8.31 -35.99
C GLU A 319 -33.36 7.78 -37.41
N LEU A 320 -32.48 8.47 -38.13
CA LEU A 320 -32.09 8.11 -39.50
C LEU A 320 -31.08 6.94 -39.48
N GLN A 321 -31.49 5.83 -40.09
CA GLN A 321 -30.68 4.63 -40.30
C GLN A 321 -29.76 4.84 -41.51
N ASP A 322 -28.45 4.86 -41.25
CA ASP A 322 -27.40 5.27 -42.20
C ASP A 322 -26.85 4.06 -42.97
N ASP A 323 -27.61 3.58 -43.95
CA ASP A 323 -27.20 2.52 -44.89
C ASP A 323 -27.24 3.04 -46.34
N ALA A 324 -26.47 4.09 -46.65
CA ALA A 324 -26.03 4.39 -48.03
C ALA A 324 -25.05 5.58 -48.07
N SER A 325 -23.77 5.33 -47.82
CA SER A 325 -22.72 6.07 -48.53
C SER A 325 -21.42 5.28 -48.58
N GLU A 326 -21.19 4.64 -49.73
CA GLU A 326 -19.85 4.27 -50.19
C GLU A 326 -19.01 5.55 -50.29
N ILE A 327 -18.21 5.84 -49.27
CA ILE A 327 -17.06 6.73 -49.37
C ILE A 327 -15.82 5.88 -49.13
N GLN A 328 -15.13 5.53 -50.21
CA GLN A 328 -13.82 4.88 -50.13
C GLN A 328 -12.84 5.80 -49.39
N LEU A 329 -12.42 5.38 -48.19
CA LEU A 329 -11.36 6.01 -47.43
C LEU A 329 -10.05 5.91 -48.21
N ARG A 330 -9.43 7.06 -48.55
CA ARG A 330 -8.10 7.07 -49.17
C ARG A 330 -7.06 6.42 -48.25
N PRO A 331 -6.10 5.64 -48.77
CA PRO A 331 -5.05 5.06 -47.96
C PRO A 331 -4.17 6.15 -47.32
N VAL A 332 -3.83 5.96 -46.05
CA VAL A 332 -2.85 6.78 -45.33
C VAL A 332 -1.48 6.56 -45.98
N MET A 333 -0.90 7.61 -46.57
CA MET A 333 0.46 7.55 -47.13
C MET A 333 1.51 7.37 -46.01
N PRO A 334 2.61 6.66 -46.28
CA PRO A 334 3.65 6.40 -45.29
C PRO A 334 4.34 7.70 -44.86
N VAL A 335 4.57 7.82 -43.55
CA VAL A 335 5.28 8.93 -42.91
C VAL A 335 6.69 9.03 -43.50
N ARG A 336 7.02 10.15 -44.14
CA ARG A 336 8.39 10.48 -44.54
C ARG A 336 9.11 11.08 -43.33
N ASP A 337 10.21 10.45 -42.90
CA ASP A 337 11.08 10.98 -41.85
C ASP A 337 11.64 12.34 -42.27
N THR A 338 11.29 13.39 -41.52
CA THR A 338 11.88 14.73 -41.68
C THR A 338 13.11 14.86 -40.81
N LEU A 339 14.29 14.88 -41.42
CA LEU A 339 15.55 15.23 -40.78
C LEU A 339 15.60 16.76 -40.57
N VAL A 340 15.53 17.20 -39.31
CA VAL A 340 15.72 18.60 -38.94
C VAL A 340 17.20 18.81 -38.58
N VAL A 341 17.96 19.44 -39.48
CA VAL A 341 19.33 19.87 -39.20
C VAL A 341 19.30 21.35 -38.79
N SER A 342 19.73 21.64 -37.57
CA SER A 342 19.93 23.01 -37.06
C SER A 342 21.43 23.27 -37.00
N ASP A 343 21.96 23.98 -38.00
CA ASP A 343 23.32 24.51 -37.92
C ASP A 343 23.27 25.94 -37.37
N ARG A 344 23.92 26.18 -36.23
CA ARG A 344 23.97 27.48 -35.56
C ARG A 344 25.17 28.35 -36.00
N THR A 345 25.95 27.86 -36.97
CA THR A 345 27.21 28.50 -37.36
C THR A 345 27.35 28.57 -38.88
N ALA A 346 26.51 29.38 -39.53
CA ALA A 346 26.77 29.82 -40.90
C ALA A 346 26.14 31.20 -41.15
N ALA A 347 26.89 32.25 -40.80
CA ALA A 347 26.73 33.52 -41.49
C ALA A 347 27.09 33.29 -42.98
N SER A 348 26.19 33.68 -43.88
CA SER A 348 26.37 33.69 -45.34
C SER A 348 26.52 32.33 -46.03
N ARG A 349 25.41 31.66 -46.32
CA ARG A 349 25.26 30.85 -47.53
C ARG A 349 23.97 31.22 -48.25
N SER A 350 24.07 31.48 -49.55
CA SER A 350 22.95 31.83 -50.41
C SER A 350 22.05 30.61 -50.64
N LEU A 351 20.73 30.83 -50.56
CA LEU A 351 19.64 29.84 -50.61
C LEU A 351 19.48 29.08 -51.94
N LYS A 352 20.47 29.09 -52.83
CA LYS A 352 20.39 28.47 -54.17
C LYS A 352 20.89 27.02 -54.23
N ASP A 353 21.53 26.51 -53.17
CA ASP A 353 22.16 25.17 -53.19
C ASP A 353 21.33 24.04 -52.57
N LEU A 354 20.10 24.30 -52.12
CA LEU A 354 19.20 23.27 -51.60
C LEU A 354 18.28 22.75 -52.72
N LYS A 355 18.74 21.73 -53.45
CA LYS A 355 17.91 20.97 -54.40
C LYS A 355 17.03 19.96 -53.65
N GLY A 356 15.83 20.37 -53.25
CA GLY A 356 14.81 19.49 -52.67
C GLY A 356 13.45 20.17 -52.57
N ASP A 357 12.39 19.43 -52.87
CA ASP A 357 11.00 19.90 -52.93
C ASP A 357 10.40 20.05 -51.51
N GLY A 358 10.85 21.09 -50.80
CA GLY A 358 10.48 21.39 -49.42
C GLY A 358 9.99 22.84 -49.24
N ILE A 359 9.14 23.05 -48.23
CA ILE A 359 8.63 24.39 -47.87
C ILE A 359 9.67 25.10 -47.01
N THR A 360 10.19 26.22 -47.50
CA THR A 360 11.11 27.10 -46.76
C THR A 360 10.31 28.24 -46.11
N VAL A 361 10.46 28.45 -44.81
CA VAL A 361 9.83 29.57 -44.09
C VAL A 361 10.93 30.52 -43.61
N GLU A 362 10.97 31.71 -44.19
CA GLU A 362 11.85 32.80 -43.76
C GLU A 362 11.17 33.62 -42.65
N ARG A 363 11.88 33.88 -41.55
CA ARG A 363 11.41 34.80 -40.50
C ARG A 363 12.40 35.94 -40.36
N GLN A 364 11.97 37.14 -40.72
CA GLN A 364 12.66 38.38 -40.37
C GLN A 364 12.19 38.85 -39.00
N TRP A 365 13.12 39.40 -38.21
CA TRP A 365 12.84 40.02 -36.93
C TRP A 365 13.38 41.46 -36.98
N GLU A 366 12.54 42.44 -36.66
CA GLU A 366 12.98 43.79 -36.33
C GLU A 366 13.09 43.91 -34.82
N VAL A 367 14.28 44.27 -34.34
CA VAL A 367 14.54 44.51 -32.91
C VAL A 367 14.57 46.02 -32.71
N GLY A 368 13.50 46.57 -32.15
CA GLY A 368 13.47 47.97 -31.71
C GLY A 368 14.02 48.09 -30.29
N THR A 369 15.07 48.90 -30.10
CA THR A 369 15.56 49.31 -28.79
C THR A 369 14.95 50.67 -28.44
N SER A 370 14.14 50.74 -27.38
CA SER A 370 13.70 52.02 -26.81
C SER A 370 14.83 52.62 -25.96
N GLU A 371 15.47 53.67 -26.47
CA GLU A 371 16.39 54.50 -25.67
C GLU A 371 15.55 55.49 -24.83
N ASP A 372 15.62 55.34 -23.50
CA ASP A 372 15.13 56.32 -22.55
C ASP A 372 15.93 57.63 -22.70
N GLY A 373 15.23 58.72 -23.00
CA GLY A 373 15.81 60.06 -23.15
C GLY A 373 15.98 60.75 -21.81
N ASP A 374 17.23 60.89 -21.37
CA ASP A 374 17.64 61.87 -20.36
C ASP A 374 18.17 63.13 -21.09
N ALA A 375 17.33 64.16 -21.14
CA ALA A 375 17.67 65.47 -21.68
C ALA A 375 18.24 66.36 -20.56
N ALA A 376 19.52 66.74 -20.67
CA ALA A 376 20.12 67.80 -19.87
C ALA A 376 20.74 68.90 -20.74
N HIS A 377 20.33 70.13 -20.42
CA HIS A 377 20.94 71.45 -20.68
C HIS A 377 20.79 72.14 -22.04
N ARG A 378 20.11 73.30 -21.99
CA ARG A 378 20.71 74.64 -22.22
C ARG A 378 19.78 75.75 -21.71
N GLY A 379 20.31 76.68 -20.92
CA GLY A 379 19.61 77.87 -20.41
C GLY A 379 20.11 78.28 -19.05
#